data_AF-A0A7S4FE89-F1
#
_entry.id   AF-A0A7S4FE89-F1
#
_cell.length_a   1.000
_cell.length_b   1.000
_cell.length_c   1.000
_cell.angle_alpha   90.00
_cell.angle_beta   90.00
_cell.angle_gamma   90.00
#
_symmetry.space_group_name_H-M   'P 1'
#
loop_
_entity.id
_entity.type
_entity.pdbx_description
1 polymer ?
#
loop_
_entity_poly.entity_id
_entity_poly.type
_entity_poly.pdbx_seq_one_letter_code
_entity_poly.pdbx_strand_id
1 'polypeptide(L)'
;MALIVLVALTCPERPVMITVACGWGVLFPALAKWFRASISGECEGYPRWSYFLCITQQLALICLAAALVYQLYASPMTIEEWMRSPWRPGMVIEEQVHALVLGAMLKDFFLGTATDYGFIAHHSFVVIGCVVCLTLPMGVGITTINAIQAESGSILYNLMLVFPSTLTRALYFIVMPMSNMA
;
A
#
# COMPACT_ATOMS: atom_id res chain seq x y z
N MET A 1 15.90 -5.33 -3.29
CA MET A 1 16.76 -4.16 -3.53
C MET A 1 16.71 -3.65 -4.97
N ALA A 2 16.85 -4.51 -5.99
CA ALA A 2 16.77 -4.11 -7.41
C ALA A 2 15.47 -3.37 -7.79
N LEU A 3 14.31 -3.83 -7.29
CA LEU A 3 13.02 -3.15 -7.55
C LEU A 3 12.95 -1.74 -6.96
N ILE A 4 13.53 -1.53 -5.78
CA ILE A 4 13.56 -0.21 -5.10
C ILE A 4 14.42 0.77 -5.91
N VAL A 5 15.58 0.29 -6.38
CA VAL A 5 16.46 1.06 -7.26
C VAL A 5 15.75 1.38 -8.57
N LEU A 6 15.02 0.43 -9.15
CA LEU A 6 14.22 0.66 -10.35
C LEU A 6 13.20 1.78 -10.14
N VAL A 7 12.43 1.75 -9.05
CA VAL A 7 11.44 2.81 -8.72
C VAL A 7 12.11 4.19 -8.58
N ALA A 8 13.25 4.25 -7.89
CA ALA A 8 14.00 5.49 -7.70
C ALA A 8 14.55 6.04 -9.03
N LEU A 9 15.00 5.15 -9.93
CA LEU A 9 15.52 5.54 -11.24
C LEU A 9 14.43 5.91 -12.24
N THR A 10 13.21 5.36 -12.12
CA THR A 10 12.10 5.67 -13.03
C THR A 10 11.41 7.00 -12.71
N CYS A 11 11.54 7.48 -11.47
CA CYS A 11 10.86 8.71 -11.01
C CYS A 11 11.83 9.66 -10.28
N PRO A 12 12.95 10.10 -10.89
CA PRO A 12 13.97 10.90 -10.21
C PRO A 12 13.45 12.27 -9.74
N GLU A 13 12.45 12.82 -10.43
CA GLU A 13 11.80 14.09 -10.11
C GLU A 13 10.90 14.02 -8.86
N ARG A 14 10.70 12.83 -8.27
CA ARG A 14 9.80 12.60 -7.13
C ARG A 14 10.60 12.24 -5.87
N PRO A 15 11.13 13.23 -5.12
CA PRO A 15 11.96 12.99 -3.95
C PRO A 15 11.23 12.22 -2.84
N VAL A 16 9.88 12.28 -2.81
CA VAL A 16 9.06 11.48 -1.89
C VAL A 16 9.27 9.98 -2.13
N MET A 17 9.36 9.53 -3.38
CA MET A 17 9.56 8.11 -3.69
C MET A 17 10.92 7.60 -3.21
N ILE A 18 11.96 8.41 -3.37
CA ILE A 18 13.31 8.11 -2.88
C ILE A 18 13.33 8.11 -1.35
N THR A 19 12.69 9.12 -0.73
CA THR A 19 12.61 9.23 0.73
C THR A 19 11.85 8.07 1.34
N VAL A 20 10.76 7.62 0.72
CA VAL A 20 10.00 6.46 1.19
C VAL A 20 10.78 5.18 0.91
N ALA A 21 11.42 5.02 -0.24
CA ALA A 21 12.30 3.87 -0.50
C ALA A 21 13.42 3.72 0.55
N CYS A 22 14.14 4.82 0.84
CA CYS A 22 15.23 4.84 1.81
C CYS A 22 14.71 4.73 3.26
N GLY A 23 13.67 5.50 3.59
CA GLY A 23 13.02 5.49 4.89
C GLY A 23 12.45 4.12 5.20
N TRP A 24 11.86 3.45 4.21
CA TRP A 24 11.32 2.12 4.37
C TRP A 24 12.40 1.05 4.49
N GLY A 25 13.53 1.20 3.78
CA GLY A 25 14.71 0.37 3.99
C GLY A 25 15.27 0.39 5.41
N VAL A 26 15.05 1.47 6.18
CA VAL A 26 15.51 1.61 7.58
C VAL A 26 14.40 1.30 8.58
N LEU A 27 13.21 1.86 8.38
CA LEU A 27 12.09 1.74 9.30
C LEU A 27 11.49 0.33 9.28
N PHE A 28 11.40 -0.31 8.11
CA PHE A 28 10.82 -1.66 8.02
C PHE A 28 11.60 -2.69 8.85
N PRO A 29 12.95 -2.83 8.73
CA PRO A 29 13.68 -3.75 9.57
C PRO A 29 13.55 -3.46 11.07
N ALA A 30 13.49 -2.19 11.45
CA ALA A 30 13.31 -1.79 12.85
C ALA A 30 11.94 -2.21 13.39
N LEU A 31 10.87 -1.91 12.65
CA LEU A 31 9.51 -2.33 13.00
C LEU A 31 9.38 -3.85 12.99
N ALA A 32 9.88 -4.54 11.96
CA ALA A 32 9.87 -5.99 11.87
C ALA A 32 10.59 -6.64 13.05
N LYS A 33 11.75 -6.11 13.46
CA LYS A 33 12.47 -6.57 14.65
C LYS A 33 11.64 -6.39 15.92
N TRP A 34 10.99 -5.24 16.08
CA TRP A 34 10.13 -4.97 17.22
C TRP A 34 8.92 -5.90 17.27
N PHE A 35 8.15 -5.98 16.17
CA PHE A 35 6.99 -6.86 16.04
C PHE A 35 7.35 -8.34 16.25
N ARG A 36 8.48 -8.80 15.70
CA ARG A 36 8.97 -10.17 15.91
C ARG A 36 9.30 -10.48 17.37
N ALA A 37 9.76 -9.49 18.13
CA ALA A 37 10.03 -9.65 19.56
C ALA A 37 8.75 -9.66 20.40
N SER A 38 7.69 -8.97 19.95
CA SER A 38 6.44 -8.80 20.71
C SER A 38 5.34 -9.78 20.35
N ILE A 39 5.35 -10.34 19.14
CA ILE A 39 4.26 -11.15 18.61
C ILE A 39 4.80 -12.49 18.12
N SER A 40 4.33 -13.56 18.73
CA SER A 40 4.68 -14.94 18.39
C SER A 40 3.53 -15.68 17.70
N GLY A 41 3.84 -16.84 17.14
CA GLY A 41 2.90 -17.70 16.44
C GLY A 41 2.87 -17.48 14.93
N GLU A 42 2.00 -18.24 14.27
CA GLU A 42 1.88 -18.30 12.82
C GLU A 42 0.41 -18.21 12.39
N CYS A 43 0.18 -17.63 11.22
CA CYS A 43 -1.10 -17.63 10.51
C CYS A 43 -0.82 -18.10 9.08
N GLU A 44 -1.48 -19.17 8.64
CA GLU A 44 -1.31 -19.74 7.29
C GLU A 44 0.14 -20.05 6.89
N GLY A 45 0.99 -20.45 7.84
CA GLY A 45 2.41 -20.72 7.59
C GLY A 45 3.29 -19.47 7.52
N TYR A 46 2.76 -18.29 7.82
CA TYR A 46 3.51 -17.05 7.95
C TYR A 46 3.59 -16.60 9.40
N PRO A 47 4.70 -15.94 9.81
CA PRO A 47 4.80 -15.39 11.16
C PRO A 47 3.70 -14.38 11.46
N ARG A 48 2.95 -14.56 12.55
CA ARG A 48 1.80 -13.71 12.90
C ARG A 48 2.15 -12.22 12.97
N TRP A 49 3.37 -11.90 13.38
CA TRP A 49 3.88 -10.53 13.48
C TRP A 49 3.89 -9.78 12.13
N SER A 50 4.04 -10.48 11.00
CA SER A 50 4.04 -9.84 9.68
C SER A 50 2.67 -9.25 9.35
N TYR A 51 1.58 -9.95 9.68
CA TYR A 51 0.22 -9.47 9.50
C TYR A 51 -0.07 -8.21 10.32
N PHE A 52 0.43 -8.13 11.57
CA PHE A 52 0.30 -6.92 12.39
C PHE A 52 1.07 -5.74 11.80
N LEU A 53 2.26 -5.99 11.25
CA LEU A 53 3.01 -4.98 10.52
C LEU A 53 2.25 -4.50 9.27
N CYS A 54 1.63 -5.41 8.50
CA CYS A 54 0.75 -5.07 7.38
C CYS A 54 -0.41 -4.17 7.84
N ILE A 55 -1.14 -4.59 8.88
CA ILE A 55 -2.30 -3.85 9.42
C ILE A 55 -1.86 -2.44 9.84
N THR A 56 -0.73 -2.31 10.52
CA THR A 56 -0.22 -1.00 10.97
C THR A 56 0.04 -0.07 9.79
N GLN A 57 0.66 -0.59 8.73
CA GLN A 57 0.92 0.17 7.52
C GLN A 57 -0.38 0.54 6.78
N GLN A 58 -1.35 -0.37 6.72
CA GLN A 58 -2.65 -0.14 6.07
C GLN A 58 -3.53 0.81 6.88
N LEU A 59 -3.39 0.87 8.21
CA LEU A 59 -4.00 1.92 9.03
C LEU A 59 -3.43 3.30 8.68
N ALA A 60 -2.12 3.41 8.43
CA ALA A 60 -1.53 4.65 7.96
C ALA A 60 -2.11 5.07 6.59
N LEU A 61 -2.37 4.11 5.70
CA LEU A 61 -3.05 4.38 4.43
C LEU A 61 -4.48 4.90 4.62
N ILE A 62 -5.25 4.36 5.57
CA ILE A 62 -6.59 4.88 5.90
C ILE A 62 -6.50 6.33 6.41
N CYS A 63 -5.50 6.65 7.22
CA CYS A 63 -5.26 8.03 7.67
C CYS A 63 -4.92 8.96 6.48
N LEU A 64 -4.11 8.50 5.52
CA LEU A 64 -3.83 9.28 4.31
C LEU A 64 -5.09 9.46 3.44
N ALA A 65 -5.93 8.43 3.31
CA ALA A 65 -7.21 8.54 2.59
C ALA A 65 -8.12 9.57 3.24
N ALA A 66 -8.22 9.59 4.58
CA ALA A 66 -8.98 10.62 5.30
C ALA A 66 -8.38 12.03 5.11
N ALA A 67 -7.05 12.15 5.15
CA ALA A 67 -6.37 13.42 4.89
C ALA A 67 -6.59 13.92 3.46
N LEU A 68 -6.60 13.01 2.47
CA LEU A 68 -6.93 13.30 1.07
C LEU A 68 -8.35 13.83 0.93
N VAL A 69 -9.33 13.17 1.56
CA VAL A 69 -10.73 13.63 1.56
C VAL A 69 -10.84 15.04 2.16
N TYR A 70 -10.15 15.30 3.28
CA TYR A 70 -10.11 16.63 3.88
C TYR A 70 -9.47 17.67 2.96
N GLN A 71 -8.33 17.34 2.32
CA GLN A 71 -7.65 18.21 1.36
C GLN A 71 -8.55 18.55 0.17
N LEU A 72 -9.26 17.56 -0.39
CA LEU A 72 -10.20 17.77 -1.50
C LEU A 72 -11.39 18.63 -1.09
N TYR A 73 -11.91 18.44 0.12
CA TYR A 73 -13.00 19.27 0.66
C TYR A 73 -12.58 20.73 0.86
N ALA A 74 -11.34 20.97 1.29
CA ALA A 74 -10.81 22.32 1.49
C ALA A 74 -10.31 22.99 0.19
N SER A 75 -10.21 22.24 -0.90
CA SER A 75 -9.71 22.69 -2.20
C SER A 75 -10.84 23.31 -3.05
N PRO A 76 -10.55 24.32 -3.88
CA PRO A 76 -11.50 24.79 -4.89
C PRO A 76 -11.66 23.80 -6.06
N MET A 77 -10.80 22.78 -6.15
CA MET A 77 -10.85 21.76 -7.21
C MET A 77 -11.96 20.74 -6.94
N THR A 78 -12.77 20.45 -7.95
CA THR A 78 -13.79 19.40 -7.86
C THR A 78 -13.20 18.00 -7.88
N ILE A 79 -13.93 17.00 -7.39
CA ILE A 79 -13.49 15.59 -7.41
C ILE A 79 -13.24 15.11 -8.85
N GLU A 80 -14.12 15.48 -9.80
CA GLU A 80 -13.95 15.09 -11.21
C GLU A 80 -12.69 15.69 -11.84
N GLU A 81 -12.40 16.96 -11.55
CA GLU A 81 -11.16 17.63 -11.99
C GLU A 81 -9.93 16.97 -11.38
N TRP A 82 -9.95 16.64 -10.08
CA TRP A 82 -8.86 15.95 -9.41
C TRP A 82 -8.63 14.54 -10.01
N MET A 83 -9.70 13.78 -10.25
CA MET A 83 -9.63 12.45 -10.85
C MET A 83 -8.94 12.45 -12.21
N ARG A 84 -9.14 13.50 -13.02
CA ARG A 84 -8.53 13.65 -14.35
C ARG A 84 -7.23 14.47 -14.35
N SER A 85 -6.84 15.04 -13.21
CA SER A 85 -5.71 15.96 -13.13
C SER A 85 -4.38 15.27 -13.51
N PRO A 86 -3.42 16.01 -14.07
CA PRO A 86 -2.07 15.53 -14.26
C PRO A 86 -1.32 15.49 -12.93
N TRP A 87 -0.32 14.61 -12.83
CA TRP A 87 0.60 14.67 -11.70
C TRP A 87 1.36 16.00 -11.68
N ARG A 88 1.45 16.61 -10.49
CA ARG A 88 2.16 17.88 -10.27
C ARG A 88 3.05 17.79 -9.04
N PRO A 89 4.17 18.52 -9.01
CA PRO A 89 4.93 18.70 -7.77
C PRO A 89 4.03 19.23 -6.65
N GLY A 90 4.14 18.65 -5.46
CA GLY A 90 3.33 19.03 -4.29
C GLY A 90 2.08 18.18 -4.03
N MET A 91 1.78 17.18 -4.87
CA MET A 91 0.76 16.15 -4.62
C MET A 91 1.24 15.11 -3.59
N VAL A 92 1.61 15.58 -2.39
CA VAL A 92 2.33 14.78 -1.40
C VAL A 92 1.47 13.62 -0.88
N ILE A 93 0.17 13.82 -0.68
CA ILE A 93 -0.68 12.76 -0.10
C ILE A 93 -0.84 11.61 -1.09
N GLU A 94 -1.08 11.91 -2.37
CA GLU A 94 -1.20 10.91 -3.44
C GLU A 94 0.12 10.14 -3.63
N GLU A 95 1.26 10.83 -3.61
CA GLU A 95 2.57 10.18 -3.65
C GLU A 95 2.78 9.25 -2.45
N GLN A 96 2.39 9.68 -1.25
CA GLN A 96 2.51 8.86 -0.03
C GLN A 96 1.59 7.63 -0.06
N VAL A 97 0.39 7.74 -0.63
CA VAL A 97 -0.51 6.60 -0.86
C VAL A 97 0.20 5.53 -1.68
N HIS A 98 0.70 5.89 -2.87
CA HIS A 98 1.39 4.95 -3.75
C HIS A 98 2.68 4.40 -3.11
N ALA A 99 3.43 5.24 -2.40
CA ALA A 99 4.65 4.83 -1.75
C ALA A 99 4.39 3.84 -0.59
N LEU A 100 3.31 4.02 0.17
CA LEU A 100 2.86 3.03 1.15
C LEU A 100 2.46 1.73 0.47
N VAL A 101 1.64 1.74 -0.60
CA VAL A 101 1.26 0.49 -1.30
C VAL A 101 2.50 -0.25 -1.81
N LEU A 102 3.44 0.46 -2.44
CA LEU A 102 4.72 -0.12 -2.86
C LEU A 102 5.50 -0.72 -1.71
N GLY A 103 5.59 0.00 -0.58
CA GLY A 103 6.21 -0.51 0.63
C GLY A 103 5.54 -1.76 1.18
N ALA A 104 4.21 -1.85 1.06
CA ALA A 104 3.45 -3.03 1.47
C ALA A 104 3.82 -4.21 0.61
N MET A 105 3.85 -4.08 -0.72
CA MET A 105 4.18 -5.21 -1.59
C MET A 105 5.62 -5.65 -1.43
N LEU A 106 6.55 -4.70 -1.30
CA LEU A 106 7.98 -4.97 -1.23
C LEU A 106 8.38 -5.77 0.01
N LYS A 107 7.66 -5.60 1.12
CA LYS A 107 7.96 -6.27 2.38
C LYS A 107 7.96 -7.80 2.25
N ASP A 108 7.07 -8.34 1.43
CA ASP A 108 6.85 -9.78 1.32
C ASP A 108 8.04 -10.47 0.63
N PHE A 109 8.77 -9.73 -0.22
CA PHE A 109 10.04 -10.20 -0.79
C PHE A 109 11.19 -10.23 0.22
N PHE A 110 11.11 -9.48 1.33
CA PHE A 110 12.13 -9.47 2.38
C PHE A 110 11.92 -10.55 3.43
N LEU A 111 10.69 -11.03 3.62
CA LEU A 111 10.39 -12.03 4.64
C LEU A 111 11.02 -13.40 4.36
N GLY A 112 11.35 -13.68 3.09
CA GLY A 112 12.10 -14.89 2.69
C GLY A 112 11.39 -16.21 3.04
N THR A 113 10.13 -16.16 3.45
CA THR A 113 9.30 -17.33 3.67
C THR A 113 8.90 -17.93 2.33
N ALA A 114 8.46 -19.19 2.32
CA ALA A 114 7.96 -19.87 1.12
C ALA A 114 6.66 -19.22 0.65
N THR A 115 6.78 -18.05 0.03
CA THR A 115 5.67 -17.33 -0.54
C THR A 115 5.20 -18.07 -1.78
N ASP A 116 3.89 -18.32 -1.89
CA ASP A 116 3.30 -18.89 -3.09
C ASP A 116 3.72 -18.06 -4.31
N TYR A 117 4.16 -18.71 -5.39
CA TYR A 117 4.56 -18.04 -6.63
C TYR A 117 3.47 -17.12 -7.18
N GLY A 118 2.21 -17.46 -6.99
CA GLY A 118 1.07 -16.62 -7.36
C GLY A 118 1.05 -15.30 -6.59
N PHE A 119 1.39 -15.32 -5.30
CA PHE A 119 1.46 -14.12 -4.47
C PHE A 119 2.68 -13.25 -4.82
N ILE A 120 3.83 -13.88 -5.09
CA ILE A 120 5.02 -13.18 -5.60
C ILE A 120 4.70 -12.50 -6.94
N ALA A 121 4.06 -13.21 -7.87
CA ALA A 121 3.67 -12.66 -9.16
C ALA A 121 2.67 -11.50 -8.98
N HIS A 122 1.63 -11.71 -8.18
CA HIS A 122 0.63 -10.68 -7.85
C HIS A 122 1.30 -9.41 -7.31
N HIS A 123 2.17 -9.52 -6.30
CA HIS A 123 2.86 -8.36 -5.70
C HIS A 123 3.80 -7.69 -6.70
N SER A 124 4.47 -8.47 -7.55
CA SER A 124 5.30 -7.93 -8.62
C SER A 124 4.48 -7.07 -9.60
N PHE A 125 3.31 -7.56 -10.02
CA PHE A 125 2.40 -6.80 -10.89
C PHE A 125 1.84 -5.55 -10.19
N VAL A 126 1.51 -5.62 -8.91
CA VAL A 126 1.06 -4.43 -8.15
C VAL A 126 2.16 -3.38 -8.06
N VAL A 127 3.42 -3.79 -7.81
CA VAL A 127 4.55 -2.84 -7.81
C VAL A 127 4.71 -2.19 -9.18
N ILE A 128 4.75 -2.98 -10.26
CA ILE A 128 4.87 -2.47 -11.63
C ILE A 128 3.70 -1.52 -11.93
N GLY A 129 2.47 -1.91 -11.61
CA GLY A 129 1.28 -1.09 -11.80
C GLY A 129 1.36 0.23 -11.05
N CYS A 130 1.78 0.23 -9.79
CA CYS A 130 1.99 1.44 -9.01
C CYS A 130 3.04 2.37 -9.63
N VAL A 131 4.17 1.81 -10.10
CA VAL A 131 5.20 2.59 -10.81
C VAL A 131 4.63 3.20 -12.08
N VAL A 132 3.90 2.42 -12.88
CA VAL A 132 3.25 2.92 -14.10
C VAL A 132 2.28 4.05 -13.77
N CYS A 133 1.41 3.88 -12.76
CA CYS A 133 0.47 4.92 -12.31
C CYS A 133 1.15 6.24 -11.93
N LEU A 134 2.32 6.18 -11.28
CA LEU A 134 3.12 7.36 -10.95
C LEU A 134 3.79 8.02 -12.16
N THR A 135 3.90 7.32 -13.28
CA THR A 135 4.47 7.85 -14.54
C THR A 135 3.42 8.29 -15.55
N LEU A 136 2.13 7.99 -15.31
CA LEU A 136 1.06 8.43 -16.22
C LEU A 136 0.97 9.96 -16.28
N PRO A 137 0.69 10.55 -17.44
CA PRO A 137 0.60 12.01 -17.56
C PRO A 137 -0.69 12.57 -16.91
N MET A 138 -1.73 11.74 -16.75
CA MET A 138 -3.03 12.12 -16.19
C MET A 138 -3.63 10.97 -15.37
N GLY A 139 -4.65 11.29 -14.58
CA GLY A 139 -5.42 10.28 -13.83
C GLY A 139 -4.97 10.12 -12.38
N VAL A 140 -4.46 11.18 -11.75
CA VAL A 140 -3.96 11.15 -10.36
C VAL A 140 -5.01 10.59 -9.41
N GLY A 141 -6.22 11.15 -9.42
CA GLY A 141 -7.25 10.70 -8.48
C GLY A 141 -7.74 9.28 -8.76
N ILE A 142 -7.85 8.89 -10.05
CA ILE A 142 -8.23 7.51 -10.42
C ILE A 142 -7.21 6.50 -9.89
N THR A 143 -5.93 6.75 -10.16
CA THR A 143 -4.85 5.85 -9.75
C THR A 143 -4.67 5.81 -8.23
N THR A 144 -4.87 6.94 -7.55
CA THR A 144 -4.82 7.03 -6.08
C THR A 144 -5.98 6.27 -5.43
N ILE A 145 -7.21 6.44 -5.93
CA ILE A 145 -8.38 5.68 -5.44
C ILE A 145 -8.16 4.18 -5.65
N ASN A 146 -7.69 3.79 -6.84
CA ASN A 146 -7.42 2.39 -7.14
C ASN A 146 -6.40 1.78 -6.17
N ALA A 147 -5.32 2.51 -5.85
CA ALA A 147 -4.33 2.06 -4.87
C ALA A 147 -4.92 1.88 -3.46
N ILE A 148 -5.75 2.83 -3.00
CA ILE A 148 -6.45 2.74 -1.70
C ILE A 148 -7.42 1.55 -1.68
N GLN A 149 -8.18 1.38 -2.76
CA GLN A 149 -9.17 0.32 -2.90
C GLN A 149 -8.53 -1.07 -2.91
N ALA A 150 -7.43 -1.25 -3.64
CA ALA A 150 -6.68 -2.50 -3.68
C ALA A 150 -6.22 -2.93 -2.27
N GLU A 151 -5.70 -1.99 -1.48
CA GLU A 151 -5.24 -2.26 -0.11
C GLU A 151 -6.38 -2.47 0.91
N SER A 152 -7.59 -1.95 0.62
CA SER A 152 -8.75 -2.13 1.50
C SER A 152 -9.18 -3.59 1.60
N GLY A 153 -9.03 -4.37 0.51
CA GLY A 153 -9.22 -5.82 0.56
C GLY A 153 -8.16 -6.50 1.41
N SER A 154 -6.89 -6.13 1.21
CA SER A 154 -5.74 -6.68 1.92
C SER A 154 -5.80 -6.46 3.44
N ILE A 155 -6.22 -5.29 3.92
CA ILE A 155 -6.33 -5.05 5.37
C ILE A 155 -7.43 -5.91 6.01
N LEU A 156 -8.56 -6.09 5.34
CA LEU A 156 -9.64 -6.93 5.85
C LEU A 156 -9.27 -8.42 5.83
N TYR A 157 -8.50 -8.86 4.83
CA TYR A 157 -7.91 -10.19 4.82
C TYR A 157 -7.00 -10.40 6.04
N ASN A 158 -6.06 -9.47 6.27
CA ASN A 158 -5.13 -9.54 7.40
C ASN A 158 -5.87 -9.52 8.75
N LEU A 159 -6.88 -8.65 8.90
CA LEU A 159 -7.71 -8.57 10.10
C LEU A 159 -8.52 -9.86 10.33
N MET A 160 -9.06 -10.46 9.27
CA MET A 160 -9.78 -11.73 9.36
C MET A 160 -8.86 -12.87 9.84
N LEU A 161 -7.60 -12.89 9.40
CA LEU A 161 -6.62 -13.89 9.84
C LEU A 161 -6.16 -13.69 11.29
N VAL A 162 -5.87 -12.44 11.67
CA VAL A 162 -5.34 -12.12 12.99
C VAL A 162 -6.43 -12.11 14.08
N PHE A 163 -7.62 -11.63 13.74
CA PHE A 163 -8.79 -11.51 14.61
C PHE A 163 -10.01 -12.19 13.96
N PRO A 164 -10.03 -13.53 13.89
CA PRO A 164 -11.10 -14.25 13.23
C PRO A 164 -12.41 -14.07 13.99
N SER A 165 -13.35 -13.36 13.39
CA SER A 165 -14.70 -13.14 13.91
C SER A 165 -15.71 -13.17 12.76
N THR A 166 -16.98 -13.36 13.07
CA THR A 166 -18.05 -13.29 12.06
C THR A 166 -18.06 -11.94 11.35
N LEU A 167 -17.77 -10.85 12.08
CA LEU A 167 -17.71 -9.50 11.53
C LEU A 167 -16.55 -9.32 10.55
N THR A 168 -15.32 -9.70 10.93
CA THR A 168 -14.14 -9.54 10.05
C THR A 168 -14.25 -10.38 8.79
N ARG A 169 -14.85 -11.58 8.87
CA ARG A 169 -15.17 -12.41 7.69
C ARG A 169 -16.21 -11.76 6.79
N ALA A 170 -17.33 -11.28 7.35
CA ALA A 170 -18.38 -10.62 6.58
C ALA A 170 -17.84 -9.38 5.85
N LEU A 171 -17.08 -8.54 6.54
CA LEU A 171 -16.44 -7.36 5.95
C LEU A 171 -15.49 -7.75 4.81
N TYR A 172 -14.64 -8.76 5.02
CA TYR A 172 -13.74 -9.25 3.97
C TYR A 172 -14.52 -9.71 2.72
N PHE A 173 -15.53 -10.56 2.87
CA PHE A 173 -16.30 -11.07 1.72
C PHE A 173 -17.14 -10.01 1.01
N ILE A 174 -17.51 -8.92 1.70
CA ILE A 174 -18.20 -7.78 1.08
C ILE A 174 -17.22 -6.89 0.31
N VAL A 175 -16.05 -6.60 0.90
CA VAL A 175 -15.09 -5.64 0.34
C VAL A 175 -14.18 -6.25 -0.71
N MET A 176 -13.83 -7.53 -0.61
CA MET A 176 -12.93 -8.19 -1.56
C MET A 176 -13.46 -8.17 -3.01
N PRO A 177 -14.75 -8.44 -3.29
CA PRO A 177 -15.28 -8.25 -4.64
C PRO A 177 -15.15 -6.81 -5.11
N MET A 178 -15.47 -5.84 -4.23
CA MET A 178 -15.36 -4.42 -4.58
C MET A 178 -13.92 -4.05 -4.92
N SER A 179 -12.92 -4.54 -4.19
CA SER A 179 -11.51 -4.24 -4.48
C SER A 179 -11.01 -4.80 -5.81
N ASN A 180 -11.78 -5.65 -6.50
CA ASN A 180 -11.46 -6.22 -7.81
C ASN A 180 -12.31 -5.65 -8.96
N MET A 181 -13.22 -4.69 -8.71
CA MET A 181 -14.08 -4.08 -9.73
C MET A 181 -13.53 -2.75 -10.31
N ALA A 182 -12.36 -2.30 -9.88
CA ALA A 182 -11.73 -1.05 -10.34
C ALA A 182 -10.99 -1.19 -11.67
#